data_AF-A0A526YQG0-F1
#
_entry.id   AF-A0A526YQG0-F1
#
_cell.length_a   1.000
_cell.length_b   1.000
_cell.length_c   1.000
_cell.angle_alpha   90.00
_cell.angle_beta   90.00
_cell.angle_gamma   90.00
#
_symmetry.space_group_name_H-M   'P 1'
#
loop_
_entity.id
_entity.type
_entity.pdbx_description
1 polymer ?
#
loop_
_entity_poly.entity_id
_entity_poly.type
_entity_poly.pdbx_seq_one_letter_code
_entity_poly.pdbx_strand_id
1 'polypeptide(L)' 'MVLAASDCYAIGQQVAEQNGGTLAKASQSTRGGQPVCVIVVLVPGKDGQRPRRTEIVVPLN' A
#
# COMPACT_ATOMS: atom_id res chain seq x y z
N MET A 1 15.04 -3.65 14.57
CA MET A 1 14.57 -4.66 13.60
C MET A 1 13.69 -3.92 12.58
N VAL A 2 14.19 -3.64 11.38
CA VAL A 2 13.55 -2.76 10.37
C VAL A 2 13.22 -3.53 9.07
N LEU A 3 13.41 -4.85 9.06
CA LEU A 3 13.34 -5.66 7.83
C LEU A 3 11.93 -5.70 7.22
N ALA A 4 10.90 -5.88 8.05
CA ALA A 4 9.54 -6.07 7.54
C ALA A 4 8.83 -4.76 7.10
N ALA A 5 9.30 -3.60 7.58
CA ALA A 5 8.81 -2.30 7.10
C ALA A 5 9.33 -1.98 5.68
N SER A 6 10.59 -2.34 5.39
CA SER A 6 11.16 -2.24 4.04
C SER A 6 10.42 -3.13 3.04
N ASP A 7 10.01 -4.34 3.47
CA ASP A 7 9.28 -5.27 2.61
C ASP A 7 7.90 -4.71 2.23
N CYS A 8 7.13 -4.18 3.18
CA CYS A 8 5.84 -3.54 2.88
C CYS A 8 5.98 -2.29 2.01
N TYR A 9 7.08 -1.53 2.13
CA TYR A 9 7.29 -0.34 1.31
C TYR A 9 7.60 -0.71 -0.13
N ALA A 10 8.47 -1.70 -0.37
CA ALA A 10 8.78 -2.20 -1.70
C ALA A 10 7.54 -2.81 -2.39
N ILE A 11 6.79 -3.66 -1.67
CA ILE A 11 5.52 -4.21 -2.16
C ILE A 11 4.51 -3.09 -2.42
N GLY A 12 4.40 -2.14 -1.49
CA GLY A 12 3.52 -0.98 -1.59
C GLY A 12 3.80 -0.13 -2.83
N GLN A 13 5.07 0.08 -3.15
CA GLN A 13 5.47 0.85 -4.32
C GLN A 13 5.07 0.13 -5.60
N GLN A 14 5.35 -1.17 -5.70
CA GLN A 14 4.95 -1.98 -6.85
C GLN A 14 3.41 -2.01 -7.02
N VAL A 15 2.67 -2.17 -5.92
CA VAL A 15 1.19 -2.13 -5.93
C VAL A 15 0.68 -0.75 -6.35
N ALA A 16 1.29 0.33 -5.89
CA ALA A 16 0.91 1.68 -6.28
C ALA A 16 1.08 1.90 -7.78
N GLU A 17 2.24 1.51 -8.32
CA GLU A 17 2.55 1.60 -9.76
C GLU A 17 1.55 0.77 -10.59
N GLN A 18 1.24 -0.46 -10.16
CA GLN A 18 0.23 -1.30 -10.82
C GLN A 18 -1.17 -0.69 -10.82
N ASN A 19 -1.51 0.06 -9.76
CA ASN A 19 -2.80 0.75 -9.64
C ASN A 19 -2.80 2.13 -10.35
N GLY A 20 -1.71 2.51 -11.01
CA GLY A 20 -1.57 3.81 -11.67
C GLY A 20 -1.55 4.98 -10.69
N GLY A 21 -1.07 4.75 -9.47
CA GLY A 21 -1.02 5.74 -8.40
C GLY A 21 0.35 5.80 -7.72
N THR A 22 0.42 6.55 -6.63
CA THR A 22 1.63 6.68 -5.82
C THR A 22 1.41 6.10 -4.42
N LEU A 23 2.47 5.53 -3.85
CA LEU A 23 2.45 5.00 -2.50
C LEU A 23 2.38 6.16 -1.50
N ALA A 24 1.29 6.23 -0.73
CA ALA A 24 1.12 7.22 0.33
C ALA A 24 1.51 6.70 1.70
N LYS A 25 1.27 5.40 1.97
CA LYS A 25 1.64 4.75 3.22
C LYS A 25 1.78 3.25 2.97
N ALA A 26 2.82 2.66 3.54
CA ALA A 26 2.93 1.23 3.73
C ALA A 26 3.13 0.99 5.22
N SER A 27 2.38 0.06 5.81
CA SER A 27 2.52 -0.27 7.23
C SER A 27 2.20 -1.74 7.44
N GLN A 28 3.06 -2.44 8.15
CA GLN A 28 2.78 -3.79 8.58
C GLN A 28 1.72 -3.78 9.67
N SER A 29 0.84 -4.76 9.63
CA SER A 29 -0.24 -5.00 10.59
C SER A 29 -0.46 -6.51 10.73
N THR A 30 -1.36 -6.89 11.63
CA THR A 30 -1.74 -8.29 11.82
C THR A 30 -3.26 -8.39 11.75
N ARG A 31 -3.81 -9.19 10.83
CA ARG A 31 -5.25 -9.47 10.76
C ARG A 31 -5.50 -10.93 11.04
N GLY A 32 -6.33 -11.23 12.05
CA GLY A 32 -6.67 -12.60 12.41
C GLY A 32 -5.45 -13.47 12.77
N GLY A 33 -4.39 -12.88 13.32
CA GLY A 33 -3.14 -13.57 13.64
C GLY A 33 -2.15 -13.72 12.48
N GLN A 34 -2.52 -13.31 11.25
CA GLN A 34 -1.61 -13.32 10.10
C GLN A 34 -0.96 -11.95 9.88
N PRO A 35 0.36 -11.89 9.68
CA PRO A 35 1.03 -10.64 9.30
C PRO A 35 0.59 -10.22 7.90
N VAL A 36 0.26 -8.94 7.75
CA VAL A 36 -0.19 -8.33 6.49
C VAL A 36 0.45 -6.94 6.33
N CYS A 37 0.61 -6.49 5.10
CA CYS A 37 0.91 -5.09 4.80
C CYS A 37 -0.38 -4.36 4.44
N VAL A 38 -0.64 -3.27 5.16
CA VAL A 38 -1.66 -2.28 4.82
C VAL A 38 -1.00 -1.19 3.99
N ILE A 39 -1.40 -1.11 2.72
CA ILE A 39 -0.84 -0.23 1.71
C ILE A 39 -1.92 0.78 1.33
N VAL A 40 -1.54 2.05 1.29
CA VAL A 40 -2.41 3.14 0.87
C VAL A 40 -1.83 3.71 -0.41
N VAL A 41 -2.61 3.62 -1.48
CA VAL A 41 -2.28 4.17 -2.79
C VAL A 41 -3.15 5.41 -3.03
N LEU A 42 -2.55 6.47 -3.56
CA LEU A 42 -3.25 7.64 -4.09
C LEU A 42 -3.28 7.53 -5.61
N VAL A 43 -4.48 7.29 -6.16
CA VAL A 43 -4.70 7.28 -7.60
C VAL A 43 -5.15 8.69 -8.02
N PRO A 44 -4.41 9.38 -8.90
CA PRO A 44 -4.81 10.67 -9.43
C PRO A 44 -6.19 10.59 -10.10
N GLY A 45 -7.07 11.53 -9.79
CA GLY A 45 -8.32 11.71 -10.54
C GLY A 45 -8.04 12.37 -11.89
N LYS A 46 -8.90 12.12 -12.89
CA LYS A 46 -8.89 12.87 -14.15
C LYS A 46 -9.72 14.15 -14.01
N ASP A 47 -9.40 15.20 -14.77
CA ASP A 47 -10.25 16.38 -14.93
C ASP A 47 -10.58 17.12 -13.60
N GLY A 48 -9.60 17.28 -12.72
CA GLY A 48 -9.77 17.98 -11.44
C GLY A 48 -10.52 17.18 -10.36
N GLN A 49 -10.82 15.90 -10.62
CA GLN A 49 -11.34 15.00 -9.59
C GLN A 49 -10.33 14.82 -8.46
N ARG A 50 -10.84 14.74 -7.23
CA ARG A 50 -10.02 14.50 -6.05
C ARG A 50 -9.29 13.15 -6.18
N PRO A 51 -8.02 13.05 -5.75
CA PRO A 51 -7.30 11.78 -5.69
C PRO A 51 -8.12 10.72 -4.95
N ARG A 52 -8.20 9.53 -5.51
CA ARG A 52 -8.86 8.41 -4.86
C ARG A 52 -7.83 7.70 -3.98
N ARG A 53 -8.18 7.54 -2.71
CA ARG A 53 -7.37 6.80 -1.75
C ARG A 53 -7.86 5.36 -1.72
N THR A 54 -7.00 4.45 -2.16
CA THR A 54 -7.29 3.02 -2.16
C THR A 54 -6.43 2.35 -1.10
N GLU A 55 -7.08 1.64 -0.17
CA GLU A 55 -6.38 0.81 0.80
C GLU A 55 -6.35 -0.63 0.30
N ILE A 56 -5.15 -1.21 0.29
CA ILE A 56 -4.86 -2.53 -0.23
C ILE A 56 -4.16 -3.31 0.86
N VAL A 57 -4.67 -4.50 1.16
CA VAL A 57 -4.10 -5.39 2.17
C VAL A 57 -3.49 -6.57 1.46
N VAL A 58 -2.20 -6.79 1.66
CA VAL A 58 -1.47 -7.94 1.10
C VAL A 58 -0.90 -8.80 2.22
N PRO A 59 -0.95 -10.13 2.11
CA PRO A 59 -0.31 -11.02 3.09
C PRO A 59 1.21 -10.86 3.09
N LEU A 60 1.84 -10.94 4.27
CA LEU A 60 3.27 -11.19 4.42
C LEU A 60 3.46 -12.70 4.59
N ASN A 61 3.71 -13.39 3.49
CA ASN A 61 3.94 -14.85 3.49
C ASN A 61 5.43 -15.18 3.57
#